data_AF-A0A0A7GB39-F1
#
_entry.id   AF-A0A0A7GB39-F1
#
_cell.length_a   1.000
_cell.length_b   1.000
_cell.length_c   1.000
_cell.angle_alpha   90.00
_cell.angle_beta   90.00
_cell.angle_gamma   90.00
#
_symmetry.space_group_name_H-M   'P 1'
#
loop_
_entity.id
_entity.type
_entity.pdbx_description
1 polymer ?
#
loop_
_entity_poly.entity_id
_entity_poly.type
_entity_poly.pdbx_seq_one_letter_code
_entity_poly.pdbx_strand_id
1 'polypeptide(L)'
;MVVDAAITSVGVNYFSVVVPRVLEFKRRFIDSGRIAGFDDLISCNDAELYSLWRNKRSWQVAKGVCSIISEYGEGATALRRWAKEAEVESWREWLDVKGAGINTFQYLRMMGGIDTVMPDRIVRRFVGRFVDPPNKLVEFVEFVESLSGYVGFGSTEICWLSWLSSYDDEKIRKYSRILAKI
;
A
#
# COMPACT_ATOMS: atom_id res chain seq x y z
N MET A 1 6.29 -5.19 1.00
CA MET A 1 5.29 -4.56 0.11
C MET A 1 3.89 -5.15 0.33
N VAL A 2 3.63 -6.43 0.03
CA VAL A 2 2.29 -7.02 0.24
C VAL A 2 1.80 -6.93 1.69
N VAL A 3 2.65 -7.27 2.66
CA VAL A 3 2.32 -7.15 4.09
C VAL A 3 2.07 -5.70 4.51
N ASP A 4 2.77 -4.74 3.90
CA ASP A 4 2.53 -3.32 4.14
C ASP A 4 1.11 -2.95 3.69
N ALA A 5 0.76 -3.25 2.44
CA ALA A 5 -0.57 -2.99 1.90
C ALA A 5 -1.69 -3.66 2.73
N ALA A 6 -1.44 -4.88 3.20
CA ALA A 6 -2.40 -5.64 3.99
C ALA A 6 -2.64 -5.05 5.39
N ILE A 7 -1.60 -4.52 6.06
CA ILE A 7 -1.76 -3.83 7.35
C ILE A 7 -2.36 -2.44 7.13
N THR A 8 -1.90 -1.71 6.11
CA THR A 8 -2.45 -0.40 5.71
C THR A 8 -3.94 -0.47 5.40
N SER A 9 -4.42 -1.59 4.84
CA SER A 9 -5.85 -1.83 4.54
C SER A 9 -6.80 -1.71 5.76
N VAL A 10 -6.27 -1.82 6.98
CA VAL A 10 -7.06 -1.72 8.22
C VAL A 10 -7.40 -0.26 8.56
N GLY A 11 -6.72 0.71 7.96
CA GLY A 11 -6.94 2.14 8.23
C GLY A 11 -6.33 2.60 9.55
N VAL A 12 -5.31 1.90 10.05
CA VAL A 12 -4.47 2.34 11.17
C VAL A 12 -3.44 3.37 10.71
N ASN A 13 -2.83 4.09 11.65
CA ASN A 13 -1.84 5.10 11.31
C ASN A 13 -0.61 4.48 10.62
N TYR A 14 -0.30 4.94 9.41
CA TYR A 14 0.80 4.39 8.61
C TYR A 14 2.14 4.45 9.35
N PHE A 15 2.55 5.64 9.80
CA PHE A 15 3.90 5.83 10.32
C PHE A 15 4.13 5.30 11.73
N SER A 16 3.14 5.42 12.62
CA SER A 16 3.28 5.00 14.01
C SER A 16 2.88 3.54 14.26
N VAL A 17 2.09 2.94 13.36
CA VAL A 17 1.58 1.56 13.52
C VAL A 17 2.06 0.64 12.39
N VAL A 18 1.81 0.98 11.13
CA VAL A 18 2.14 0.09 10.00
C VAL A 18 3.64 -0.10 9.87
N VAL A 19 4.38 0.99 9.72
CA VAL A 19 5.82 0.96 9.44
C VAL A 19 6.61 0.15 10.48
N PRO A 20 6.43 0.36 11.81
CA PRO A 20 7.11 -0.47 12.81
C PRO A 20 6.80 -1.97 12.66
N ARG A 21 5.56 -2.33 12.32
CA ARG A 21 5.15 -3.74 12.16
C ARG A 21 5.70 -4.36 10.89
N VAL A 22 5.77 -3.62 9.79
CA VAL A 22 6.39 -4.07 8.55
C VAL A 22 7.89 -4.27 8.73
N LEU A 23 8.58 -3.37 9.43
CA LEU A 23 10.00 -3.54 9.75
C LEU A 23 10.24 -4.74 10.68
N GLU A 24 9.35 -4.97 11.65
CA GLU A 24 9.41 -6.14 12.51
C GLU A 24 9.15 -7.43 11.72
N PHE A 25 8.19 -7.43 10.78
CA PHE A 25 7.94 -8.55 9.87
C PHE A 25 9.17 -8.85 9.03
N LYS A 26 9.77 -7.83 8.41
CA LYS A 26 10.99 -7.96 7.61
C LYS A 26 12.10 -8.63 8.43
N ARG A 27 12.38 -8.11 9.63
CA ARG A 27 13.43 -8.66 10.50
C ARG A 27 13.15 -10.11 10.93
N ARG A 28 11.92 -10.43 11.29
CA ARG A 28 11.56 -11.76 11.84
C ARG A 28 11.44 -12.83 10.77
N PHE A 29 10.94 -12.48 9.58
CA PHE A 29 10.56 -13.47 8.57
C PHE A 29 11.38 -13.38 7.29
N ILE A 30 11.66 -12.17 6.78
CA ILE A 30 12.40 -12.00 5.52
C ILE A 30 13.90 -12.14 5.76
N ASP A 31 14.45 -11.36 6.71
CA ASP A 31 15.89 -11.32 6.99
C ASP A 31 16.40 -12.61 7.63
N SER A 32 15.52 -13.39 8.24
CA SER A 32 15.81 -14.72 8.77
C SER A 32 15.73 -15.84 7.73
N GLY A 33 15.23 -15.54 6.51
CA GLY A 33 14.96 -16.54 5.47
C GLY A 33 13.74 -17.43 5.74
N ARG A 34 12.93 -17.14 6.78
CA ARG A 34 11.70 -17.91 7.08
C ARG A 34 10.62 -17.74 6.02
N ILE A 35 10.59 -16.59 5.34
CA ILE A 35 9.74 -16.29 4.19
C ILE A 35 10.64 -15.68 3.11
N ALA A 36 10.93 -16.45 2.06
CA ALA A 36 11.76 -16.02 0.94
C ALA A 36 10.93 -15.56 -0.27
N GLY A 37 9.72 -16.11 -0.44
CA GLY A 37 8.82 -15.79 -1.55
C GLY A 37 7.35 -15.74 -1.17
N PHE A 38 6.49 -15.60 -2.18
CA PHE A 38 5.04 -15.56 -1.98
C PHE A 38 4.50 -16.88 -1.43
N ASP A 39 4.96 -18.02 -1.96
CA ASP A 39 4.52 -19.35 -1.51
C ASP A 39 4.81 -19.60 -0.03
N ASP A 40 5.94 -19.11 0.48
CA ASP A 40 6.26 -19.20 1.90
C ASP A 40 5.28 -18.38 2.75
N LEU A 41 4.90 -17.18 2.31
CA LEU A 41 3.93 -16.35 3.04
C LEU A 41 2.52 -16.95 2.98
N ILE A 42 2.12 -17.52 1.84
CA ILE A 42 0.82 -18.20 1.66
C ILE A 42 0.72 -19.39 2.62
N SER A 43 1.77 -20.22 2.67
CA SER A 43 1.84 -21.43 3.51
C SER A 43 2.21 -21.17 4.97
N CYS A 44 2.68 -19.97 5.31
CA CYS A 44 3.09 -19.60 6.66
C CYS A 44 1.97 -19.84 7.69
N ASN A 45 2.34 -20.35 8.86
CA ASN A 45 1.40 -20.60 9.95
C ASN A 45 0.74 -19.30 10.45
N ASP A 46 -0.58 -19.26 10.44
CA ASP A 46 -1.37 -18.12 10.93
C ASP A 46 -0.99 -17.73 12.37
N ALA A 47 -0.69 -18.69 13.26
CA ALA A 47 -0.30 -18.39 14.64
C ALA A 47 1.01 -17.59 14.73
N GLU A 48 1.98 -17.89 13.86
CA GLU A 48 3.26 -17.15 13.79
C GLU A 48 3.00 -15.70 13.33
N LEU A 49 2.22 -15.53 12.27
CA LEU A 49 1.84 -14.20 11.75
C LEU A 49 1.03 -13.40 12.78
N TYR A 50 0.09 -14.05 13.47
CA TYR A 50 -0.72 -13.43 14.53
C TYR A 50 0.10 -12.94 15.73
N SER A 51 1.23 -13.60 16.03
CA SER A 51 2.13 -13.16 17.09
C SER A 51 2.73 -11.77 16.81
N LEU A 52 2.85 -11.40 15.52
CA LEU A 52 3.31 -10.10 15.07
C LEU A 52 2.17 -9.08 14.99
N TRP A 53 1.03 -9.48 14.39
CA TRP A 53 -0.11 -8.60 14.17
C TRP A 53 -1.42 -9.36 14.34
N ARG A 54 -2.18 -9.03 15.39
CA ARG A 54 -3.41 -9.73 15.78
C ARG A 54 -4.63 -9.29 14.95
N ASN A 55 -4.55 -9.45 13.63
CA ASN A 55 -5.65 -9.17 12.72
C ASN A 55 -5.73 -10.24 11.64
N LYS A 56 -6.76 -11.11 11.73
CA LYS A 56 -6.98 -12.19 10.75
C LYS A 56 -7.08 -11.66 9.32
N ARG A 57 -7.84 -10.58 9.17
CA ARG A 57 -8.19 -10.02 7.88
C ARG A 57 -6.94 -9.51 7.17
N SER A 58 -6.01 -8.85 7.86
CA SER A 58 -4.73 -8.44 7.27
C SER A 58 -3.97 -9.63 6.70
N TRP A 59 -3.88 -10.75 7.42
CA TRP A 59 -3.16 -11.92 6.91
C TRP A 59 -3.89 -12.62 5.77
N GLN A 60 -5.22 -12.65 5.79
CA GLN A 60 -6.03 -13.11 4.66
C GLN A 60 -5.81 -12.25 3.41
N VAL A 61 -5.76 -10.92 3.58
CA VAL A 61 -5.44 -9.99 2.49
C VAL A 61 -4.03 -10.23 1.99
N ALA A 62 -3.03 -10.35 2.86
CA ALA A 62 -1.64 -10.58 2.47
C ALA A 62 -1.49 -11.88 1.66
N LYS A 63 -2.08 -12.99 2.15
CA LYS A 63 -2.02 -14.28 1.46
C LYS A 63 -2.78 -14.26 0.13
N GLY A 64 -3.99 -13.69 0.10
CA GLY A 64 -4.78 -13.58 -1.14
C GLY A 64 -4.10 -12.71 -2.21
N VAL A 65 -3.50 -11.58 -1.80
CA VAL A 65 -2.72 -10.73 -2.70
C VAL A 65 -1.50 -11.48 -3.24
N CYS A 66 -0.78 -12.23 -2.38
CA CYS A 66 0.32 -13.07 -2.84
C CYS A 66 -0.12 -14.12 -3.85
N SER A 67 -1.27 -14.78 -3.65
CA SER A 67 -1.80 -15.77 -4.59
C SER A 67 -2.14 -15.18 -5.96
N ILE A 68 -2.62 -13.93 -6.03
CA ILE A 68 -2.89 -13.26 -7.30
C ILE A 68 -1.59 -12.84 -7.99
N ILE A 69 -0.67 -12.21 -7.24
CA ILE A 69 0.54 -11.63 -7.81
C ILE A 69 1.56 -12.71 -8.21
N SER A 70 1.53 -13.89 -7.59
CA SER A 70 2.42 -15.00 -7.95
C SER A 70 2.24 -15.49 -9.40
N GLU A 71 1.07 -15.25 -10.01
CA GLU A 71 0.82 -15.51 -11.43
C GLU A 71 1.73 -14.68 -12.36
N TYR A 72 2.28 -13.56 -11.86
CA TYR A 72 3.15 -12.64 -12.59
C TYR A 72 4.66 -12.90 -12.30
N GLY A 73 4.96 -13.88 -11.46
CA GLY A 73 6.31 -14.29 -11.04
C GLY A 73 6.53 -14.14 -9.53
N GLU A 74 7.77 -13.89 -9.11
CA GLU A 74 8.12 -13.73 -7.70
C GLU A 74 8.56 -12.32 -7.28
N GLY A 75 8.34 -12.02 -6.00
CA GLY A 75 8.87 -10.84 -5.32
C GLY A 75 8.51 -9.50 -5.97
N ALA A 76 9.48 -8.58 -6.00
CA ALA A 76 9.25 -7.22 -6.47
C ALA A 76 8.95 -7.13 -7.97
N THR A 77 9.55 -8.01 -8.78
CA THR A 77 9.36 -8.02 -10.22
C THR A 77 7.91 -8.39 -10.59
N ALA A 78 7.33 -9.35 -9.88
CA ALA A 78 5.93 -9.74 -10.08
C ALA A 78 4.97 -8.61 -9.73
N LEU A 79 5.18 -7.94 -8.59
CA LEU A 79 4.36 -6.78 -8.21
C LEU A 79 4.44 -5.66 -9.25
N ARG A 80 5.63 -5.36 -9.79
CA ARG A 80 5.80 -4.36 -10.85
C ARG A 80 5.07 -4.73 -12.13
N ARG A 81 5.09 -6.01 -12.54
CA ARG A 81 4.37 -6.51 -13.71
C ARG A 81 2.86 -6.40 -13.51
N TRP A 82 2.35 -6.98 -12.43
CA TRP A 82 0.93 -6.88 -12.06
C TRP A 82 0.47 -5.42 -12.00
N ALA A 83 1.23 -4.53 -11.35
CA ALA A 83 0.84 -3.13 -11.21
C ALA A 83 0.78 -2.36 -12.53
N LYS A 84 1.65 -2.71 -13.49
CA LYS A 84 1.68 -2.12 -14.83
C LYS A 84 0.48 -2.53 -15.68
N GLU A 85 -0.01 -3.75 -15.50
CA GLU A 85 -1.14 -4.29 -16.24
C GLU A 85 -2.48 -3.98 -15.58
N ALA A 86 -2.50 -3.83 -14.25
CA ALA A 86 -3.72 -3.62 -13.48
C ALA A 86 -4.37 -2.24 -13.70
N GLU A 87 -5.60 -2.26 -14.20
CA GLU A 87 -6.41 -1.08 -14.52
C GLU A 87 -7.32 -0.69 -13.35
N VAL A 88 -7.49 0.62 -13.11
CA VAL A 88 -8.21 1.14 -11.93
C VAL A 88 -9.72 1.07 -12.10
N GLU A 89 -10.21 1.14 -13.32
CA GLU A 89 -11.61 1.10 -13.72
C GLU A 89 -12.19 -0.29 -13.45
N SER A 90 -11.40 -1.34 -13.71
CA SER A 90 -11.71 -2.75 -13.51
C SER A 90 -11.03 -3.35 -12.28
N TRP A 91 -10.60 -2.53 -11.30
CA TRP A 91 -9.73 -2.97 -10.19
C TRP A 91 -10.20 -4.21 -9.41
N ARG A 92 -11.52 -4.47 -9.36
CA ARG A 92 -12.08 -5.65 -8.69
C ARG A 92 -11.76 -6.95 -9.42
N GLU A 93 -11.60 -6.91 -10.73
CA GLU A 93 -11.20 -8.05 -11.55
C GLU A 93 -9.71 -8.37 -11.32
N TRP A 94 -8.90 -7.34 -11.05
CA TRP A 94 -7.47 -7.46 -10.77
C TRP A 94 -7.13 -7.80 -9.30
N LEU A 95 -8.06 -7.53 -8.37
CA LEU A 95 -7.85 -7.77 -6.94
C LEU A 95 -9.14 -8.22 -6.23
N ASP A 96 -9.60 -9.43 -6.54
CA ASP A 96 -10.71 -10.07 -5.84
C ASP A 96 -10.24 -10.77 -4.55
N VAL A 97 -9.88 -9.96 -3.55
CA VAL A 97 -9.47 -10.45 -2.23
C VAL A 97 -10.41 -9.91 -1.18
N LYS A 98 -11.10 -10.81 -0.47
CA LYS A 98 -12.01 -10.42 0.63
C LYS A 98 -11.27 -9.59 1.67
N GLY A 99 -11.72 -8.34 1.82
CA GLY A 99 -11.16 -7.39 2.77
C GLY A 99 -10.12 -6.43 2.18
N ALA A 100 -9.69 -6.64 0.93
CA ALA A 100 -9.01 -5.63 0.13
C ALA A 100 -10.04 -4.77 -0.62
N GLY A 101 -9.75 -3.47 -0.73
CA GLY A 101 -10.56 -2.54 -1.51
C GLY A 101 -9.68 -1.69 -2.43
N ILE A 102 -10.28 -0.71 -3.09
CA ILE A 102 -9.55 0.19 -4.01
C ILE A 102 -8.35 0.88 -3.35
N ASN A 103 -8.40 1.18 -2.04
CA ASN A 103 -7.23 1.70 -1.32
C ASN A 103 -6.07 0.71 -1.33
N THR A 104 -6.33 -0.56 -1.04
CA THR A 104 -5.32 -1.63 -1.09
C THR A 104 -4.79 -1.83 -2.50
N PHE A 105 -5.69 -1.85 -3.49
CA PHE A 105 -5.35 -1.95 -4.91
C PHE A 105 -4.40 -0.84 -5.35
N GLN A 106 -4.77 0.41 -5.10
CA GLN A 106 -3.97 1.57 -5.49
C GLN A 106 -2.64 1.63 -4.74
N TYR A 107 -2.64 1.28 -3.45
CA TYR A 107 -1.39 1.22 -2.70
C TYR A 107 -0.45 0.12 -3.21
N LEU A 108 -0.97 -1.04 -3.64
CA LEU A 108 -0.16 -2.05 -4.31
C LEU A 108 0.41 -1.54 -5.64
N ARG A 109 -0.37 -0.80 -6.43
CA ARG A 109 0.12 -0.16 -7.68
C ARG A 109 1.23 0.86 -7.40
N MET A 110 1.07 1.69 -6.37
CA MET A 110 2.13 2.59 -5.89
C MET A 110 3.40 1.82 -5.51
N MET A 111 3.27 0.75 -4.72
CA MET A 111 4.42 -0.10 -4.36
C MET A 111 5.02 -0.85 -5.56
N GLY A 112 4.24 -1.10 -6.60
CA GLY A 112 4.67 -1.61 -7.89
C GLY A 112 5.33 -0.56 -8.79
N GLY A 113 5.45 0.69 -8.34
CA GLY A 113 6.14 1.77 -9.04
C GLY A 113 5.29 2.56 -10.02
N ILE A 114 3.96 2.40 -9.97
CA ILE A 114 3.04 3.25 -10.74
C ILE A 114 2.87 4.58 -10.00
N ASP A 115 3.09 5.70 -10.68
CA ASP A 115 2.82 7.02 -10.12
C ASP A 115 1.31 7.27 -10.05
N THR A 116 0.70 6.75 -8.99
CA THR A 116 -0.75 6.85 -8.74
C THR A 116 -1.01 7.26 -7.30
N VAL A 117 -2.28 7.33 -6.90
CA VAL A 117 -2.70 7.77 -5.57
C VAL A 117 -3.65 6.77 -4.90
N MET A 118 -3.49 6.58 -3.59
CA MET A 118 -4.48 5.88 -2.77
C MET A 118 -5.63 6.83 -2.42
N PRO A 119 -6.91 6.53 -2.76
CA PRO A 119 -8.03 7.44 -2.56
C PRO A 119 -8.59 7.39 -1.12
N ASP A 120 -7.70 7.40 -0.11
CA ASP A 120 -8.09 7.35 1.29
C ASP A 120 -8.66 8.67 1.82
N ARG A 121 -9.23 8.64 3.02
CA ARG A 121 -9.84 9.82 3.62
C ARG A 121 -8.85 10.96 3.90
N ILE A 122 -7.60 10.65 4.21
CA ILE A 122 -6.55 11.65 4.51
C ILE A 122 -6.15 12.36 3.22
N VAL A 123 -5.87 11.60 2.17
CA VAL A 123 -5.51 12.08 0.84
C VAL A 123 -6.64 12.91 0.26
N ARG A 124 -7.88 12.40 0.27
CA ARG A 124 -9.06 13.12 -0.23
C ARG A 124 -9.28 14.43 0.50
N ARG A 125 -9.12 14.43 1.83
CA ARG A 125 -9.22 15.66 2.63
C ARG A 125 -8.10 16.63 2.30
N PHE A 126 -6.88 16.15 2.10
CA PHE A 126 -5.73 16.98 1.76
C PHE A 126 -5.93 17.67 0.41
N VAL A 127 -6.26 16.92 -0.63
CA VAL A 127 -6.59 17.48 -1.96
C VAL A 127 -7.78 18.44 -1.87
N GLY A 128 -8.80 18.07 -1.10
CA GLY A 128 -9.99 18.90 -0.82
C GLY A 128 -9.72 20.27 -0.16
N ARG A 129 -8.50 20.53 0.34
CA ARG A 129 -8.11 21.85 0.85
C ARG A 129 -7.79 22.85 -0.27
N PHE A 130 -7.50 22.35 -1.47
CA PHE A 130 -7.00 23.13 -2.58
C PHE A 130 -7.98 23.20 -3.75
N VAL A 131 -8.74 22.12 -3.96
CA VAL A 131 -9.67 21.94 -5.08
C VAL A 131 -10.87 21.10 -4.63
N ASP A 132 -12.01 21.16 -5.34
CA ASP A 132 -13.16 20.28 -5.09
C ASP A 132 -13.00 18.97 -5.88
N PRO A 133 -12.71 17.83 -5.23
CA PRO A 133 -12.38 16.62 -5.94
C PRO A 133 -13.62 15.73 -6.18
N PRO A 134 -13.60 14.86 -7.21
CA PRO A 134 -14.72 13.95 -7.47
C PRO A 134 -15.11 13.08 -6.27
N ASN A 135 -16.40 12.75 -6.19
CA ASN A 135 -16.94 11.94 -5.10
C ASN A 135 -16.60 10.44 -5.25
N LYS A 136 -16.59 9.91 -6.47
CA LYS A 136 -16.30 8.49 -6.72
C LYS A 136 -14.80 8.24 -6.62
N LEU A 137 -14.43 7.06 -6.11
CA LEU A 137 -13.03 6.75 -5.79
C LEU A 137 -12.15 6.58 -7.04
N VAL A 138 -12.69 5.99 -8.12
CA VAL A 138 -11.97 5.85 -9.40
C VAL A 138 -11.76 7.22 -10.04
N GLU A 139 -12.83 8.02 -10.19
CA GLU A 139 -12.77 9.40 -10.69
C GLU A 139 -11.79 10.27 -9.87
N PHE A 140 -11.71 10.05 -8.56
CA PHE A 140 -10.73 10.74 -7.70
C PHE A 140 -9.28 10.38 -8.07
N VAL A 141 -9.00 9.11 -8.35
CA VAL A 141 -7.66 8.67 -8.75
C VAL A 141 -7.26 9.37 -10.06
N GLU A 142 -8.10 9.24 -11.09
CA GLU A 142 -7.88 9.86 -12.41
C GLU A 142 -7.71 11.38 -12.30
N PHE A 143 -8.48 12.02 -11.42
CA PHE A 143 -8.37 13.44 -11.14
C PHE A 143 -7.02 13.84 -10.55
N VAL A 144 -6.48 13.08 -9.60
CA VAL A 144 -5.16 13.38 -9.02
C VAL A 144 -4.03 13.02 -9.97
N GLU A 145 -4.17 11.98 -10.79
CA GLU A 145 -3.24 11.63 -11.88
C GLU A 145 -3.18 12.70 -12.97
N SER A 146 -4.30 13.34 -13.26
CA SER A 146 -4.30 14.50 -14.17
C SER A 146 -3.79 15.77 -13.49
N LEU A 147 -4.06 15.98 -12.19
CA LEU A 147 -3.58 17.13 -11.42
C LEU A 147 -2.05 17.17 -11.27
N SER A 148 -1.40 16.01 -11.11
CA SER A 148 0.06 15.91 -10.90
C SER A 148 0.86 16.59 -12.02
N GLY A 149 0.37 16.51 -13.27
CA GLY A 149 0.95 17.16 -14.43
C GLY A 149 0.99 18.70 -14.36
N TYR A 150 0.19 19.32 -13.48
CA TYR A 150 0.11 20.77 -13.33
C TYR A 150 0.82 21.31 -12.09
N VAL A 151 0.93 20.51 -11.03
CA VAL A 151 1.39 20.99 -9.71
C VAL A 151 2.87 20.71 -9.43
N GLY A 152 3.56 20.02 -10.34
CA GLY A 152 4.99 19.70 -10.21
C GLY A 152 5.30 18.62 -9.18
N PHE A 153 4.29 17.87 -8.72
CA PHE A 153 4.41 16.72 -7.84
C PHE A 153 3.71 15.52 -8.48
N GLY A 154 4.36 14.35 -8.46
CA GLY A 154 3.75 13.09 -8.85
C GLY A 154 2.57 12.71 -7.96
N SER A 155 1.65 11.89 -8.46
CA SER A 155 0.47 11.46 -7.71
C SER A 155 0.83 10.66 -6.45
N THR A 156 1.89 9.87 -6.52
CA THR A 156 2.46 9.15 -5.36
C THR A 156 3.05 10.12 -4.35
N GLU A 157 3.72 11.18 -4.79
CA GLU A 157 4.25 12.23 -3.90
C GLU A 157 3.12 12.97 -3.20
N ILE A 158 2.04 13.32 -3.91
CA ILE A 158 0.83 13.91 -3.31
C ILE A 158 0.26 12.99 -2.22
N CYS A 159 0.23 11.67 -2.46
CA CYS A 159 -0.20 10.70 -1.46
C CYS A 159 0.67 10.77 -0.20
N TRP A 160 1.99 10.68 -0.35
CA TRP A 160 2.95 10.74 0.77
C TRP A 160 2.89 12.06 1.53
N LEU A 161 2.84 13.18 0.81
CA LEU A 161 2.69 14.52 1.36
C LEU A 161 1.42 14.63 2.19
N SER A 162 0.30 14.06 1.72
CA SER A 162 -0.95 14.09 2.48
C SER A 162 -0.83 13.37 3.82
N TRP A 163 -0.16 12.22 3.87
CA TRP A 163 0.05 11.47 5.11
C TRP A 163 1.00 12.20 6.05
N LEU A 164 2.06 12.80 5.51
CA LEU A 164 3.04 13.58 6.27
C LEU A 164 2.48 14.91 6.80
N SER A 165 1.52 15.52 6.09
CA SER A 165 0.97 16.85 6.40
C SER A 165 0.30 16.97 7.78
N SER A 166 0.02 15.84 8.43
CA SER A 166 -0.58 15.78 9.77
C SER A 166 0.44 15.82 10.91
N TYR A 167 1.74 15.86 10.60
CA TYR A 167 2.83 15.76 11.57
C TYR A 167 3.62 17.07 11.69
N ASP A 168 4.26 17.23 12.85
CA ASP A 168 5.28 18.26 13.08
C ASP A 168 6.58 17.98 12.32
N ASP A 169 7.42 19.01 12.18
CA ASP A 169 8.70 18.94 11.45
C ASP A 169 9.65 17.86 11.95
N GLU A 170 9.61 17.56 13.25
CA GLU A 170 10.46 16.54 13.86
C GLU A 170 10.04 15.15 13.37
N LYS A 171 8.75 14.85 13.43
CA LYS A 171 8.18 13.59 12.95
C LYS A 171 8.29 13.46 11.43
N ILE A 172 8.08 14.54 10.68
CA ILE A 172 8.31 14.53 9.23
C ILE A 172 9.75 14.09 8.95
N ARG A 173 10.76 14.75 9.55
CA ARG A 173 12.17 14.37 9.38
C ARG A 173 12.45 12.92 9.77
N LYS A 174 11.87 12.46 10.88
CA LYS A 174 11.99 11.06 11.33
C LYS A 174 11.42 10.10 10.27
N TYR A 175 10.21 10.34 9.79
CA TYR A 175 9.52 9.43 8.88
C TYR A 175 10.06 9.49 7.45
N SER A 176 10.50 10.65 6.96
CA SER A 176 11.21 10.75 5.68
C SER A 176 12.47 9.90 5.64
N ARG A 177 13.24 9.84 6.75
CA ARG A 177 14.42 8.95 6.85
C ARG A 177 14.05 7.47 6.86
N ILE A 178 12.85 7.12 7.30
CA ILE A 178 12.37 5.74 7.27
C ILE A 178 11.90 5.39 5.87
N LEU A 179 11.09 6.25 5.23
CA LEU A 179 10.64 6.07 3.85
C LEU A 179 11.81 5.90 2.87
N ALA A 180 12.92 6.61 3.07
CA ALA A 180 14.13 6.45 2.23
C ALA A 180 14.79 5.05 2.34
N LYS A 181 14.37 4.20 3.27
CA LYS A 181 14.91 2.84 3.50
C LYS A 181 13.94 1.73 3.11
N ILE A 182 12.71 2.07 2.72
CA ILE A 182 11.65 1.12 2.34
C ILE A 182 11.50 1.17 0.83
#